data_AF-C7NPP8-F1
#
_entry.id   AF-C7NPP8-F1
#
_cell.length_a   1.000
_cell.length_b   1.000
_cell.length_c   1.000
_cell.angle_alpha   90.00
_cell.angle_beta   90.00
_cell.angle_gamma   90.00
#
_symmetry.space_group_name_H-M   'P 1'
#
loop_
_entity.id
_entity.type
_entity.pdbx_description
1 polymer ?
#
loop_
_entity_poly.entity_id
_entity_poly.type
_entity_poly.pdbx_seq_one_letter_code
_entity_poly.pdbx_strand_id
1 'polypeptide(L)'
;MADDKRGRDKQAHDEERRQRERDLETELQRRDEPEPPIPATELGELEDELETVAFPATAAEVVETVGDREIESPEGTYRLEELLPKSDAETFDSPAAVSVQVQRPTVAAAMKRIIEASDELQEADFGGSRRDAYKKTLKALAAIEADDDDEGIDVITEWIVAQIDEKGKLPGSRAVRREAAKFCRSSGYEVGVDEWLGI
;
A
#
# COMPACT_ATOMS: atom_id res chain seq x y z
N MET A 1 44.81 -29.41 -29.90
CA MET A 1 44.63 -28.11 -29.22
C MET A 1 44.20 -28.44 -27.81
N ALA A 2 45.06 -28.16 -26.82
CA ALA A 2 44.80 -28.50 -25.42
C ALA A 2 44.15 -27.29 -24.74
N ASP A 3 43.02 -27.52 -24.08
CA ASP A 3 42.34 -26.51 -23.29
C ASP A 3 43.09 -26.34 -21.96
N ASP A 4 43.86 -25.25 -21.86
CA ASP A 4 44.69 -24.97 -20.70
C ASP A 4 43.81 -24.66 -19.49
N LYS A 5 44.21 -25.12 -18.30
CA LYS A 5 43.49 -24.90 -17.03
C LYS A 5 43.10 -23.42 -16.84
N ARG A 6 43.95 -22.50 -17.30
CA ARG A 6 43.73 -21.04 -17.28
C ARG A 6 42.56 -20.57 -18.16
N GLY A 7 42.26 -21.28 -19.25
CA GLY A 7 41.12 -21.00 -20.14
C GLY A 7 39.78 -21.33 -19.47
N ARG A 8 39.70 -22.48 -18.80
CA ARG A 8 38.52 -22.89 -18.03
C ARG A 8 38.23 -21.97 -16.85
N ASP A 9 39.26 -21.56 -16.10
CA ASP A 9 39.09 -20.63 -14.96
C ASP A 9 38.56 -19.26 -15.44
N LYS A 10 39.02 -18.79 -16.61
CA LYS A 10 38.53 -17.54 -17.21
C LYS A 10 37.07 -17.65 -17.65
N GLN A 11 36.69 -18.76 -18.29
CA GLN A 11 35.30 -18.99 -18.72
C GLN A 11 34.34 -19.05 -17.54
N ALA A 12 34.74 -19.70 -16.44
CA ALA A 12 33.94 -19.76 -15.21
C ALA A 12 33.73 -18.37 -14.60
N HIS A 13 34.78 -17.55 -14.51
CA HIS A 13 34.63 -16.18 -14.00
C HIS A 13 33.79 -15.27 -14.91
N ASP A 14 33.89 -15.43 -16.24
CA ASP A 14 33.05 -14.68 -17.18
C ASP A 14 31.58 -15.16 -17.14
N GLU A 15 31.30 -16.40 -16.75
CA GLU A 15 29.94 -16.91 -16.53
C GLU A 15 29.35 -16.43 -15.20
N GLU A 16 30.13 -16.48 -14.11
CA GLU A 16 29.74 -15.92 -12.81
C GLU A 16 29.44 -14.42 -12.91
N ARG A 17 30.26 -13.64 -13.64
CA ARG A 17 29.99 -12.21 -13.84
C ARG A 17 28.67 -11.97 -14.57
N ARG A 18 28.39 -12.75 -15.63
CA ARG A 18 27.12 -12.65 -16.37
C ARG A 18 25.90 -13.08 -15.56
N GLN A 19 26.05 -14.06 -14.67
CA GLN A 19 24.99 -14.41 -13.73
C GLN A 19 24.72 -13.25 -12.77
N ARG A 20 25.76 -12.70 -12.13
CA ARG A 20 25.61 -11.54 -11.23
C ARG A 20 24.99 -10.33 -11.91
N GLU A 21 25.40 -10.03 -13.15
CA GLU A 21 24.82 -8.93 -13.94
C GLU A 21 23.33 -9.17 -14.22
N ARG A 22 22.93 -10.40 -14.58
CA ARG A 22 21.51 -10.75 -14.77
C ARG A 22 20.72 -10.73 -13.48
N ASP A 23 21.31 -11.19 -12.38
CA ASP A 23 20.66 -11.17 -11.07
C ASP A 23 20.44 -9.70 -10.66
N LEU A 24 21.45 -8.84 -10.82
CA LEU A 24 21.32 -7.40 -10.57
C LEU A 24 20.30 -6.73 -11.49
N GLU A 25 20.29 -7.05 -12.78
CA GLU A 25 19.32 -6.52 -13.75
C GLU A 25 17.89 -7.01 -13.45
N THR A 26 17.74 -8.25 -13.00
CA THR A 26 16.45 -8.82 -12.57
C THR A 26 15.97 -8.19 -11.27
N GLU A 27 16.87 -7.98 -10.31
CA GLU A 27 16.57 -7.26 -9.06
C GLU A 27 16.26 -5.79 -9.33
N LEU A 28 16.87 -5.16 -10.34
CA LEU A 28 16.50 -3.83 -10.80
C LEU A 28 15.12 -3.82 -11.46
N GLN A 29 14.83 -4.74 -12.39
CA GLN A 29 13.51 -4.83 -13.03
C GLN A 29 12.37 -5.16 -12.06
N ARG A 30 12.65 -5.84 -10.95
CA ARG A 30 11.67 -6.09 -9.89
C ARG A 30 11.37 -4.87 -9.03
N ARG A 31 12.28 -3.90 -8.93
CA ARG A 31 12.01 -2.65 -8.22
C ARG A 31 10.99 -1.80 -8.97
N ASP A 32 10.99 -1.88 -10.30
CA ASP A 32 10.00 -1.21 -11.17
C ASP A 32 8.58 -1.83 -11.10
N GLU A 33 8.32 -2.89 -10.31
CA GLU A 33 7.01 -3.57 -10.19
C GLU A 33 6.19 -3.13 -8.96
N PRO A 34 4.90 -2.74 -9.09
CA PRO A 34 4.11 -2.15 -7.99
C PRO A 34 3.98 -3.11 -6.81
N GLU A 35 3.83 -2.57 -5.59
CA GLU A 35 3.73 -3.37 -4.35
C GLU A 35 2.86 -4.61 -4.62
N PRO A 36 3.44 -5.81 -4.56
CA PRO A 36 2.72 -7.02 -4.85
C PRO A 36 1.67 -7.24 -3.76
N PRO A 37 0.41 -7.55 -4.15
CA PRO A 37 -0.63 -7.78 -3.17
C PRO A 37 -0.29 -8.97 -2.27
N ILE A 38 -0.80 -8.95 -1.04
CA ILE A 38 -0.69 -10.08 -0.13
C ILE A 38 -1.19 -11.36 -0.85
N PRO A 39 -0.44 -12.48 -0.75
CA PRO A 39 -0.83 -13.74 -1.38
C PRO A 39 -2.23 -14.18 -0.98
N ALA A 40 -3.00 -14.69 -1.94
CA ALA A 40 -4.37 -15.15 -1.68
C ALA A 40 -4.44 -16.28 -0.63
N THR A 41 -3.37 -17.06 -0.47
CA THR A 41 -3.25 -18.07 0.59
C THR A 41 -3.21 -17.42 1.97
N GLU A 42 -2.39 -16.39 2.15
CA GLU A 42 -2.29 -15.65 3.41
C GLU A 42 -3.60 -14.93 3.74
N LEU A 43 -4.25 -14.32 2.73
CA LEU A 43 -5.57 -13.73 2.91
C LEU A 43 -6.64 -14.76 3.30
N GLY A 44 -6.57 -15.99 2.78
CA GLY A 44 -7.47 -17.06 3.17
C GLY A 44 -7.27 -17.50 4.63
N GLU A 45 -6.01 -17.60 5.07
CA GLU A 45 -5.69 -17.90 6.47
C GLU A 45 -6.13 -16.78 7.43
N LEU A 46 -6.01 -15.52 7.01
CA LEU A 46 -6.58 -14.39 7.73
C LEU A 46 -8.11 -14.48 7.81
N GLU A 47 -8.79 -14.84 6.72
CA GLU A 47 -10.25 -15.01 6.71
C GLU A 47 -10.73 -16.09 7.68
N ASP A 48 -10.04 -17.23 7.73
CA ASP A 48 -10.34 -18.33 8.67
C ASP A 48 -10.25 -17.86 10.14
N GLU A 49 -9.26 -17.02 10.48
CA GLU A 49 -9.11 -16.46 11.81
C GLU A 49 -10.18 -15.39 12.13
N LEU A 50 -10.54 -14.58 11.13
CA LEU A 50 -11.61 -13.58 11.23
C LEU A 50 -12.99 -14.21 11.41
N GLU A 51 -13.21 -15.50 11.10
CA GLU A 51 -14.48 -16.19 11.42
C GLU A 51 -14.80 -16.19 12.92
N THR A 52 -13.81 -15.93 13.78
CA THR A 52 -14.00 -15.77 15.23
C THR A 52 -14.64 -14.43 15.62
N VAL A 53 -14.62 -13.43 14.72
CA VAL A 53 -15.23 -12.11 14.89
C VAL A 53 -16.69 -12.15 14.47
N ALA A 54 -17.57 -11.52 15.27
CA ALA A 54 -18.98 -11.42 14.95
C ALA A 54 -19.24 -10.27 13.96
N PHE A 55 -19.50 -10.58 12.69
CA PHE A 55 -19.85 -9.59 11.67
C PHE A 55 -21.36 -9.26 11.65
N PRO A 56 -21.76 -8.01 11.32
CA PRO A 56 -20.90 -6.88 10.97
C PRO A 56 -20.12 -6.35 12.18
N ALA A 57 -18.84 -5.99 11.95
CA ALA A 57 -17.89 -5.58 12.98
C ALA A 57 -17.18 -4.28 12.59
N THR A 58 -16.85 -3.43 13.56
CA THR A 58 -16.02 -2.25 13.33
C THR A 58 -14.55 -2.61 13.14
N ALA A 59 -13.77 -1.72 12.54
CA ALA A 59 -12.33 -1.90 12.44
C ALA A 59 -11.68 -2.04 13.83
N ALA A 60 -12.15 -1.29 14.82
CA ALA A 60 -11.71 -1.42 16.21
C ALA A 60 -11.99 -2.82 16.78
N GLU A 61 -13.19 -3.38 16.60
CA GLU A 61 -13.56 -4.71 17.09
C GLU A 61 -12.71 -5.83 16.44
N VAL A 62 -12.43 -5.69 15.14
CA VAL A 62 -11.54 -6.61 14.42
C VAL A 62 -10.11 -6.54 14.98
N VAL A 63 -9.59 -5.33 15.20
CA VAL A 63 -8.25 -5.12 15.78
C VAL A 63 -8.16 -5.60 17.23
N GLU A 64 -9.22 -5.43 18.03
CA GLU A 64 -9.25 -5.94 19.41
C GLU A 64 -9.15 -7.48 19.45
N THR A 65 -9.78 -8.15 18.49
CA THR A 65 -9.86 -9.62 18.48
C THR A 65 -8.66 -10.28 17.79
N VAL A 66 -8.25 -9.75 16.64
CA VAL A 66 -7.29 -10.37 15.71
C VAL A 66 -6.12 -9.41 15.37
N GLY A 67 -5.98 -8.29 16.06
CA GLY A 67 -5.00 -7.25 15.72
C GLY A 67 -3.54 -7.69 15.76
N ASP A 68 -3.18 -8.63 16.65
CA ASP A 68 -1.82 -9.17 16.77
C ASP A 68 -1.47 -10.18 15.66
N ARG A 69 -2.43 -10.60 14.83
CA ARG A 69 -2.16 -11.50 13.71
C ARG A 69 -1.20 -10.84 12.73
N GLU A 70 -0.04 -11.46 12.59
CA GLU A 70 0.95 -11.13 11.56
C GLU A 70 0.42 -11.54 10.19
N ILE A 71 0.78 -10.86 9.11
CA ILE A 71 0.34 -11.11 7.75
C ILE A 71 1.59 -10.98 6.88
N GLU A 72 1.94 -12.05 6.17
CA GLU A 72 3.10 -12.07 5.29
C GLU A 72 2.76 -11.46 3.92
N SER A 73 3.48 -10.40 3.55
CA SER A 73 3.54 -9.88 2.18
C SER A 73 4.92 -10.13 1.58
N PRO A 74 5.08 -10.01 0.24
CA PRO A 74 6.40 -10.15 -0.37
C PRO A 74 7.42 -9.08 0.06
N GLU A 75 6.96 -7.94 0.58
CA GLU A 75 7.79 -6.83 1.04
C GLU A 75 8.08 -6.87 2.55
N GLY A 76 7.28 -7.59 3.32
CA GLY A 76 7.48 -7.70 4.76
C GLY A 76 6.32 -8.36 5.49
N THR A 77 6.45 -8.39 6.82
CA THR A 77 5.40 -8.89 7.72
C THR A 77 4.74 -7.71 8.40
N TYR A 78 3.41 -7.66 8.37
CA TYR A 78 2.60 -6.61 8.98
C TYR A 78 1.67 -7.19 10.01
N ARG A 79 1.38 -6.48 11.10
CA ARG A 79 0.27 -6.86 11.98
C ARG A 79 -1.04 -6.33 11.45
N LEU A 80 -2.14 -7.05 11.67
CA LEU A 80 -3.46 -6.56 11.29
C LEU A 80 -3.78 -5.20 11.93
N GLU A 81 -3.34 -4.98 13.17
CA GLU A 81 -3.47 -3.69 13.85
C GLU A 81 -2.68 -2.55 13.20
N GLU A 82 -1.69 -2.83 12.36
CA GLU A 82 -0.92 -1.81 11.62
C GLU A 82 -1.65 -1.36 10.35
N LEU A 83 -2.57 -2.19 9.84
CA LEU A 83 -3.27 -1.98 8.57
C LEU A 83 -4.73 -1.51 8.75
N LEU A 84 -5.32 -1.74 9.92
CA LEU A 84 -6.68 -1.31 10.25
C LEU A 84 -6.70 -0.19 11.30
N PRO A 85 -7.59 0.81 11.17
CA PRO A 85 -7.76 1.84 12.17
C PRO A 85 -8.37 1.28 13.45
N LYS A 86 -7.87 1.74 14.60
CA LYS A 86 -8.48 1.51 15.92
C LYS A 86 -9.68 2.43 16.12
N SER A 87 -10.66 2.30 15.21
CA SER A 87 -11.78 3.22 15.06
C SER A 87 -13.10 2.48 14.82
N ASP A 88 -14.19 3.04 15.35
CA ASP A 88 -15.56 2.59 15.06
C ASP A 88 -16.12 3.21 13.78
N ALA A 89 -15.37 4.10 13.13
CA ALA A 89 -15.87 4.85 12.00
C ALA A 89 -15.96 4.00 10.71
N GLU A 90 -15.20 2.90 10.62
CA GLU A 90 -15.23 1.92 9.53
C GLU A 90 -15.85 0.60 10.02
N THR A 91 -16.71 0.01 9.19
CA THR A 91 -17.43 -1.23 9.49
C THR A 91 -17.29 -2.19 8.32
N PHE A 92 -17.12 -3.47 8.63
CA PHE A 92 -17.01 -4.55 7.68
C PHE A 92 -18.20 -5.49 7.82
N ASP A 93 -18.74 -5.96 6.69
CA ASP A 93 -19.87 -6.90 6.68
C ASP A 93 -19.42 -8.37 6.66
N SER A 94 -18.13 -8.64 6.42
CA SER A 94 -17.58 -10.00 6.33
C SER A 94 -16.05 -10.04 6.47
N PRO A 95 -15.46 -11.22 6.77
CA PRO A 95 -14.01 -11.43 6.73
C PRO A 95 -13.37 -11.00 5.40
N ALA A 96 -13.97 -11.38 4.27
CA ALA A 96 -13.47 -11.03 2.95
C ALA A 96 -13.40 -9.51 2.71
N ALA A 97 -14.27 -8.72 3.35
CA ALA A 97 -14.20 -7.26 3.27
C ALA A 97 -12.93 -6.72 3.96
N VAL A 98 -12.50 -7.35 5.06
CA VAL A 98 -11.24 -7.04 5.74
C VAL A 98 -10.05 -7.43 4.87
N SER A 99 -10.04 -8.62 4.27
CA SER A 99 -8.99 -9.04 3.33
C SER A 99 -8.80 -8.08 2.16
N VAL A 100 -9.91 -7.59 1.59
CA VAL A 100 -9.89 -6.58 0.52
C VAL A 100 -9.36 -5.21 1.01
N GLN A 101 -9.52 -4.91 2.30
CA GLN A 101 -8.94 -3.71 2.90
C GLN A 101 -7.42 -3.82 2.99
N VAL A 102 -6.92 -4.94 3.53
CA VAL A 102 -5.50 -5.11 3.87
C VAL A 102 -4.64 -5.60 2.72
N GLN A 103 -5.23 -6.13 1.65
CA GLN A 103 -4.54 -6.69 0.47
C GLN A 103 -3.36 -5.85 -0.05
N ARG A 104 -3.44 -4.51 0.06
CA ARG A 104 -2.34 -3.59 -0.21
C ARG A 104 -1.91 -2.90 1.08
N PRO A 105 -0.87 -3.41 1.77
CA PRO A 105 -0.42 -2.91 3.05
C PRO A 105 -0.15 -1.40 3.08
N THR A 106 0.54 -0.83 2.09
CA THR A 106 0.87 0.62 2.08
C THR A 106 -0.40 1.49 2.03
N VAL A 107 -1.34 1.14 1.15
CA VAL A 107 -2.65 1.80 1.04
C VAL A 107 -3.45 1.65 2.34
N ALA A 108 -3.44 0.46 2.95
CA ALA A 108 -4.19 0.20 4.18
C ALA A 108 -3.63 0.99 5.37
N ALA A 109 -2.31 0.99 5.55
CA ALA A 109 -1.62 1.77 6.58
C ALA A 109 -1.84 3.28 6.41
N ALA A 110 -1.81 3.79 5.18
CA ALA A 110 -2.13 5.18 4.88
C ALA A 110 -3.58 5.53 5.24
N MET A 111 -4.55 4.69 4.85
CA MET A 111 -5.95 4.89 5.20
C MET A 111 -6.18 4.85 6.70
N LYS A 112 -5.54 3.93 7.42
CA LYS A 112 -5.55 3.88 8.88
C LYS A 112 -5.15 5.22 9.48
N ARG A 113 -3.98 5.75 9.10
CA ARG A 113 -3.46 7.03 9.63
C ARG A 113 -4.43 8.19 9.39
N ILE A 114 -5.03 8.26 8.21
CA ILE A 114 -5.99 9.32 7.86
C ILE A 114 -7.28 9.18 8.69
N ILE A 115 -7.80 7.97 8.86
CA ILE A 115 -9.01 7.71 9.65
C ILE A 115 -8.77 8.07 11.11
N GLU A 116 -7.68 7.58 11.71
CA GLU A 116 -7.34 7.86 13.12
C GLU A 116 -7.11 9.37 13.36
N ALA A 117 -6.40 10.06 12.46
CA ALA A 117 -6.26 11.52 12.53
C ALA A 117 -7.62 12.24 12.41
N SER A 118 -8.54 11.72 11.58
CA SER A 118 -9.85 12.33 11.39
C SER A 118 -10.81 12.10 12.56
N ASP A 119 -10.65 11.02 13.33
CA ASP A 119 -11.50 10.71 14.49
C ASP A 119 -11.31 11.72 15.63
N GLU A 120 -10.14 12.37 15.71
CA GLU A 120 -9.90 13.46 16.66
C GLU A 120 -10.73 14.71 16.33
N LEU A 121 -11.24 14.83 15.09
CA LEU A 121 -12.05 15.96 14.65
C LEU A 121 -13.53 15.73 14.98
N GLN A 122 -14.04 16.46 15.98
CA GLN A 122 -15.45 16.40 16.41
C GLN A 122 -16.49 16.71 15.30
N GLU A 123 -16.10 17.37 14.21
CA GLU A 123 -16.98 17.79 13.11
C GLU A 123 -16.66 17.15 11.74
N ALA A 124 -15.66 16.25 11.66
CA ALA A 124 -15.28 15.69 10.38
C ALA A 124 -16.23 14.56 9.96
N ASP A 125 -17.17 14.86 9.07
CA ASP A 125 -17.89 13.82 8.34
C ASP A 125 -16.92 13.16 7.33
N PHE A 126 -16.23 12.11 7.77
CA PHE A 126 -15.45 11.23 6.91
C PHE A 126 -16.28 10.04 6.42
N GLY A 127 -17.51 10.28 5.93
CA GLY A 127 -18.37 9.20 5.43
C GLY A 127 -17.75 8.32 4.33
N GLY A 128 -18.31 7.12 4.15
CA GLY A 128 -17.78 6.05 3.29
C GLY A 128 -17.40 6.48 1.87
N SER A 129 -18.24 7.28 1.20
CA SER A 129 -17.93 7.76 -0.16
C SER A 129 -16.66 8.60 -0.24
N ARG A 130 -16.33 9.37 0.82
CA ARG A 130 -15.09 10.15 0.86
C ARG A 130 -13.89 9.24 1.12
N ARG A 131 -14.02 8.24 2.01
CA ARG A 131 -12.99 7.22 2.24
C ARG A 131 -12.69 6.44 0.97
N ASP A 132 -13.70 6.01 0.23
CA ASP A 132 -13.55 5.31 -1.05
C ASP A 132 -12.78 6.15 -2.07
N ALA A 133 -13.08 7.46 -2.13
CA ALA A 133 -12.39 8.36 -3.04
C ALA A 133 -10.91 8.58 -2.65
N TYR A 134 -10.61 8.59 -1.35
CA TYR A 134 -9.24 8.65 -0.85
C TYR A 134 -8.50 7.36 -1.18
N LYS A 135 -9.06 6.20 -0.82
CA LYS A 135 -8.53 4.87 -1.14
C LYS A 135 -8.27 4.72 -2.63
N LYS A 136 -9.19 5.19 -3.49
CA LYS A 136 -9.01 5.19 -4.95
C LYS A 136 -7.85 6.07 -5.40
N THR A 137 -7.61 7.19 -4.72
CA THR A 137 -6.49 8.09 -5.02
C THR A 137 -5.16 7.46 -4.62
N LEU A 138 -5.08 6.86 -3.43
CA LEU A 138 -3.89 6.13 -2.97
C LEU A 138 -3.58 4.92 -3.86
N LYS A 139 -4.59 4.13 -4.24
CA LYS A 139 -4.43 3.04 -5.22
C LYS A 139 -3.97 3.50 -6.60
N ALA A 140 -4.33 4.73 -7.00
CA ALA A 140 -3.86 5.29 -8.26
C ALA A 140 -2.42 5.78 -8.18
N LEU A 141 -1.97 6.27 -7.01
CA LEU A 141 -0.57 6.57 -6.76
C LEU A 141 0.27 5.29 -6.82
N ALA A 142 -0.17 4.25 -6.11
CA ALA A 142 0.40 2.89 -6.11
C ALA A 142 0.38 2.15 -7.46
N ALA A 143 -0.02 2.81 -8.53
CA ALA A 143 -0.13 2.24 -9.88
C ALA A 143 0.64 3.05 -10.92
N ILE A 144 1.17 4.23 -10.56
CA ILE A 144 1.88 5.10 -11.50
C ILE A 144 3.30 4.61 -11.75
N GLU A 145 4.04 4.27 -10.69
CA GLU A 145 5.36 3.66 -10.77
C GLU A 145 5.68 3.00 -9.43
N ALA A 146 6.50 1.97 -9.43
CA ALA A 146 6.76 1.16 -8.24
C ALA A 146 8.14 1.35 -7.62
N ASP A 147 9.00 2.05 -8.34
CA ASP A 147 10.40 2.27 -8.01
C ASP A 147 10.58 3.31 -6.89
N ASP A 148 9.49 3.90 -6.39
CA ASP A 148 9.47 4.92 -5.34
C ASP A 148 9.06 4.39 -3.96
N ASP A 149 8.98 3.07 -3.74
CA ASP A 149 8.51 2.47 -2.48
C ASP A 149 7.14 3.04 -2.03
N ASP A 150 6.25 3.34 -2.98
CA ASP A 150 4.97 4.03 -2.76
C ASP A 150 5.12 5.44 -2.12
N GLU A 151 6.24 6.16 -2.35
CA GLU A 151 6.51 7.51 -1.81
C GLU A 151 5.32 8.47 -2.03
N GLY A 152 4.67 8.39 -3.19
CA GLY A 152 3.47 9.17 -3.46
C GLY A 152 2.32 8.97 -2.45
N ILE A 153 2.13 7.75 -1.94
CA ILE A 153 1.15 7.45 -0.89
C ILE A 153 1.54 8.18 0.40
N ASP A 154 2.80 8.11 0.81
CA ASP A 154 3.29 8.73 2.03
C ASP A 154 3.19 10.26 1.97
N VAL A 155 3.64 10.87 0.87
CA VAL A 155 3.59 12.33 0.67
C VAL A 155 2.15 12.84 0.74
N ILE A 156 1.21 12.13 0.08
CA ILE A 156 -0.19 12.54 0.07
C ILE A 156 -0.86 12.26 1.42
N THR A 157 -0.49 11.18 2.10
CA THR A 157 -0.97 10.86 3.46
C THR A 157 -0.50 11.92 4.45
N GLU A 158 0.78 12.29 4.45
CA GLU A 158 1.33 13.34 5.29
C GLU A 158 0.65 14.68 5.00
N TRP A 159 0.44 15.02 3.72
CA TRP A 159 -0.28 16.24 3.37
C TRP A 159 -1.72 16.24 3.92
N ILE A 160 -2.46 15.13 3.84
CA ILE A 160 -3.82 15.02 4.38
C ILE A 160 -3.81 15.18 5.90
N VAL A 161 -2.92 14.49 6.61
CA VAL A 161 -2.78 14.59 8.07
C VAL A 161 -2.40 16.01 8.48
N ALA A 162 -1.48 16.65 7.78
CA ALA A 162 -1.14 18.06 8.00
C ALA A 162 -2.35 18.99 7.76
N GLN A 163 -3.22 18.71 6.78
CA GLN A 163 -4.47 19.48 6.61
C GLN A 163 -5.42 19.32 7.82
N ILE A 164 -5.50 18.12 8.38
CA ILE A 164 -6.29 17.83 9.59
C ILE A 164 -5.72 18.62 10.76
N ASP A 165 -4.42 18.52 11.02
CA ASP A 165 -3.75 19.13 12.17
C ASP A 165 -3.74 20.66 12.10
N GLU A 166 -3.39 21.22 10.93
CA GLU A 166 -3.23 22.68 10.77
C GLU A 166 -4.57 23.42 10.65
N LYS A 167 -5.56 22.79 10.00
CA LYS A 167 -6.82 23.46 9.63
C LYS A 167 -8.02 22.92 10.38
N GLY A 168 -7.85 21.89 11.20
CA GLY A 168 -8.93 21.21 11.93
C GLY A 168 -9.99 20.63 11.00
N LYS A 169 -9.64 20.32 9.75
CA LYS A 169 -10.61 19.86 8.75
C LYS A 169 -10.01 18.89 7.75
N LEU A 170 -10.80 17.88 7.43
CA LEU A 170 -10.47 16.92 6.41
C LEU A 170 -10.57 17.57 5.00
N PRO A 171 -9.57 17.41 4.12
CA PRO A 171 -9.66 17.94 2.76
C PRO A 171 -10.79 17.29 1.94
N GLY A 172 -11.28 17.98 0.92
CA GLY A 172 -12.24 17.36 -0.01
C GLY A 172 -11.56 16.32 -0.90
N SER A 173 -12.27 15.27 -1.32
CA SER A 173 -11.73 14.23 -2.21
C SER A 173 -11.13 14.78 -3.51
N ARG A 174 -11.75 15.82 -4.09
CA ARG A 174 -11.20 16.52 -5.26
C ARG A 174 -9.91 17.27 -4.95
N ALA A 175 -9.73 17.77 -3.73
CA ALA A 175 -8.48 18.43 -3.33
C ALA A 175 -7.35 17.40 -3.21
N VAL A 176 -7.61 16.26 -2.56
CA VAL A 176 -6.66 15.13 -2.47
C VAL A 176 -6.23 14.67 -3.86
N ARG A 177 -7.19 14.41 -4.77
CA ARG A 177 -6.90 13.99 -6.15
C ARG A 177 -6.04 15.01 -6.91
N ARG A 178 -6.25 16.31 -6.69
CA ARG A 178 -5.42 17.37 -7.31
C ARG A 178 -4.02 17.43 -6.73
N GLU A 179 -3.87 17.28 -5.41
CA GLU A 179 -2.56 17.27 -4.79
C GLU A 179 -1.76 16.05 -5.24
N ALA A 180 -2.40 14.87 -5.31
CA ALA A 180 -1.82 13.66 -5.88
C ALA A 180 -1.37 13.88 -7.34
N ALA A 181 -2.24 14.39 -8.21
CA ALA A 181 -1.88 14.67 -9.60
C ALA A 181 -0.74 15.70 -9.74
N LYS A 182 -0.69 16.69 -8.84
CA LYS A 182 0.37 17.69 -8.79
C LYS A 182 1.70 17.04 -8.38
N PHE A 183 1.69 16.19 -7.35
CA PHE A 183 2.85 15.39 -6.95
C PHE A 183 3.38 14.60 -8.14
N CYS A 184 2.52 13.83 -8.82
CA CYS A 184 2.94 13.01 -9.95
C CYS A 184 3.59 13.84 -11.06
N ARG A 185 2.99 14.98 -11.41
CA ARG A 185 3.55 15.90 -12.42
C ARG A 185 4.88 16.53 -12.00
N SER A 186 5.05 16.84 -10.71
CA SER A 186 6.31 17.40 -10.21
C SER A 186 7.43 16.37 -10.12
N SER A 187 7.08 15.10 -9.89
CA SER A 187 8.02 13.98 -9.86
C SER A 187 8.37 13.46 -11.27
N GLY A 188 7.70 13.98 -12.30
CA GLY A 188 7.97 13.66 -13.71
C GLY A 188 7.14 12.50 -14.27
N TYR A 189 6.17 11.99 -13.51
CA TYR A 189 5.32 10.90 -13.96
C TYR A 189 4.28 11.35 -14.99
N GLU A 190 4.11 10.56 -16.04
CA GLU A 190 3.04 10.78 -17.02
C GLU A 190 1.72 10.27 -16.46
N VAL A 191 0.71 11.15 -16.43
CA VAL A 191 -0.64 10.82 -16.02
C VAL A 191 -1.60 11.13 -17.16
N GLY A 192 -2.27 10.10 -17.66
CA GLY A 192 -3.23 10.22 -18.75
C GLY A 192 -4.43 11.09 -18.36
N VAL A 193 -4.94 11.88 -19.32
CA VAL A 193 -6.12 12.74 -19.11
C VAL A 193 -7.37 11.92 -18.75
N ASP A 194 -7.44 10.67 -19.23
CA ASP A 194 -8.55 9.75 -18.98
C ASP A 194 -8.39 8.94 -17.68
N GLU A 195 -7.28 9.12 -16.95
CA GLU A 195 -6.96 8.36 -15.74
C GLU A 195 -7.52 9.00 -14.46
N TRP A 196 -7.51 8.24 -13.36
CA TRP A 196 -7.94 8.76 -12.07
C TRP A 196 -7.09 9.96 -11.60
N LEU A 197 -5.87 10.18 -12.07
CA LEU A 197 -5.10 11.36 -11.68
C LEU A 197 -5.03 12.44 -12.79
N GLY A 198 -5.76 12.26 -13.90
CA GLY A 198 -5.79 13.17 -15.06
C GLY A 198 -6.52 14.51 -14.86
N ILE A 199 -6.54 15.07 -13.65
CA ILE A 199 -7.31 16.28 -13.27
C ILE A 199 -6.60 17.63 -13.52
#